data_AF-A0A7C3JAJ6-F1
#
_entry.id   AF-A0A7C3JAJ6-F1
#
_cell.length_a   1.000
_cell.length_b   1.000
_cell.length_c   1.000
_cell.angle_alpha   90.00
_cell.angle_beta   90.00
_cell.angle_gamma   90.00
#
_symmetry.space_group_name_H-M   'P 1'
#
loop_
_entity.id
_entity.type
_entity.pdbx_description
1 polymer ?
#
loop_
_entity_poly.entity_id
_entity_poly.type
_entity_poly.pdbx_seq_one_letter_code
_entity_poly.pdbx_strand_id
1 'polypeptide(L)'
;MVRKKIAFGWYGGKYSHLEWLLPLLPKAHHYCEPFGGSAAVLLNREPAPVETYNDIDSEVVNFFRVLREQKEELIYAIGMTPFSREEFALAIETNGNSHNLSDLERARRFFIRARQVRTGLAQTASI
;
A
#
# COMPACT_ATOMS: atom_id res chain seq x y z
N MET A 1 0.31 -3.72 -24.64
CA MET A 1 -0.27 -2.97 -23.51
C MET A 1 0.75 -2.88 -22.40
N VAL A 2 0.94 -1.71 -21.81
CA VAL A 2 1.81 -1.55 -20.63
C VAL A 2 1.17 -2.29 -19.45
N ARG A 3 1.96 -3.10 -18.72
CA ARG A 3 1.49 -3.83 -17.55
C ARG A 3 1.15 -2.82 -16.44
N LYS A 4 -0.11 -2.77 -16.03
CA LYS A 4 -0.56 -1.97 -14.88
C LYS A 4 0.15 -2.43 -13.61
N LYS A 5 0.52 -1.48 -12.75
CA LYS A 5 1.20 -1.71 -11.47
C LYS A 5 0.21 -1.61 -10.32
N ILE A 6 0.37 -2.46 -9.32
CA ILE A 6 -0.37 -2.42 -8.06
C ILE A 6 0.55 -2.90 -6.94
N ALA A 7 0.66 -2.11 -5.86
CA ALA A 7 1.46 -2.49 -4.70
C ALA A 7 0.70 -3.50 -3.81
N PHE A 8 -0.55 -3.20 -3.50
CA PHE A 8 -1.45 -4.04 -2.71
C PHE A 8 -2.91 -3.70 -3.03
N GLY A 9 -3.84 -4.61 -2.68
CA GLY A 9 -5.27 -4.33 -2.76
C GLY A 9 -5.68 -3.36 -1.65
N TRP A 10 -6.50 -2.36 -1.98
CA TRP A 10 -6.95 -1.34 -1.04
C TRP A 10 -8.41 -1.02 -1.26
N TYR A 11 -9.15 -0.81 -0.17
CA TYR A 11 -10.54 -0.38 -0.26
C TYR A 11 -10.63 0.96 -1.00
N GLY A 12 -11.54 1.04 -1.99
CA GLY A 12 -11.65 2.22 -2.86
C GLY A 12 -10.51 2.40 -3.89
N GLY A 13 -9.60 1.42 -4.02
CA GLY A 13 -8.50 1.45 -4.98
C GLY A 13 -8.98 1.61 -6.42
N LYS A 14 -8.35 2.52 -7.17
CA LYS A 14 -8.77 2.90 -8.53
C LYS A 14 -8.18 2.01 -9.64
N TYR A 15 -7.53 0.91 -9.29
CA TYR A 15 -6.82 0.03 -10.24
C TYR A 15 -7.70 -0.45 -11.41
N SER A 16 -8.94 -0.87 -11.13
CA SER A 16 -9.90 -1.31 -12.16
C SER A 16 -10.38 -0.17 -13.07
N HIS A 17 -10.24 1.08 -12.65
CA HIS A 17 -10.73 2.27 -13.36
C HIS A 17 -9.62 3.02 -14.11
N LEU A 18 -8.37 2.52 -14.11
CA LEU A 18 -7.22 3.25 -14.66
C LEU A 18 -7.37 3.59 -16.14
N GLU A 19 -7.97 2.71 -16.96
CA GLU A 19 -8.17 2.98 -18.39
C GLU A 19 -9.12 4.15 -18.65
N TRP A 20 -10.12 4.32 -17.78
CA TRP A 20 -11.04 5.43 -17.87
C TRP A 20 -10.46 6.70 -17.23
N LEU A 21 -9.77 6.58 -16.09
CA LEU A 21 -9.32 7.73 -15.30
C LEU A 21 -8.08 8.40 -15.87
N LEU A 22 -7.07 7.64 -16.29
CA LEU A 22 -5.77 8.21 -16.68
C LEU A 22 -5.86 9.20 -17.86
N PRO A 23 -6.65 8.96 -18.92
CA PRO A 23 -6.81 9.92 -20.01
C PRO A 23 -7.48 11.24 -19.60
N LEU A 24 -8.20 11.25 -18.47
CA LEU A 24 -8.90 12.45 -17.96
C LEU A 24 -8.01 13.32 -17.07
N LEU A 25 -6.85 12.81 -16.63
CA LEU A 25 -5.94 13.56 -15.80
C LEU A 25 -5.17 14.60 -16.65
N PRO A 26 -5.11 15.87 -16.24
CA PRO A 26 -4.33 16.86 -16.95
C PRO A 26 -2.83 16.56 -16.82
N LYS A 27 -2.05 17.03 -17.78
CA LYS A 27 -0.60 17.17 -17.58
C LYS A 27 -0.38 18.19 -16.48
N ALA A 28 0.50 17.87 -15.55
CA ALA A 28 0.82 18.71 -14.41
C ALA A 28 2.32 18.78 -14.21
N HIS A 29 2.81 19.96 -13.81
CA HIS A 29 4.18 20.10 -13.31
C HIS A 29 4.34 19.45 -11.92
N HIS A 30 3.31 19.60 -11.08
CA HIS A 30 3.24 18.99 -9.76
C HIS A 30 1.93 18.19 -9.64
N TYR A 31 2.04 16.89 -9.45
CA TYR A 31 0.90 16.01 -9.20
C TYR A 31 0.82 15.64 -7.72
N CYS A 32 -0.37 15.75 -7.13
CA CYS A 32 -0.59 15.47 -5.72
C CYS A 32 -1.70 14.43 -5.53
N GLU A 33 -1.42 13.39 -4.75
CA GLU A 33 -2.40 12.45 -4.21
C GLU A 33 -2.53 12.64 -2.69
N PRO A 34 -3.46 13.48 -2.22
CA PRO A 34 -3.66 13.69 -0.78
C PRO A 34 -4.27 12.48 -0.05
N PHE A 35 -4.94 11.59 -0.81
CA PHE A 35 -5.58 10.35 -0.35
C PHE A 35 -5.05 9.18 -1.18
N GLY A 36 -3.76 8.90 -1.06
CA GLY A 36 -3.05 8.05 -2.00
C GLY A 36 -3.41 6.57 -1.93
N GLY A 37 -3.73 6.02 -0.75
CA GLY A 37 -4.01 4.61 -0.55
C GLY A 37 -2.94 3.73 -1.21
N SER A 38 -3.34 2.79 -2.07
CA SER A 38 -2.42 1.92 -2.85
C SER A 38 -1.58 2.62 -3.93
N ALA A 39 -1.67 3.94 -4.07
CA ALA A 39 -1.00 4.74 -5.10
C ALA A 39 -1.32 4.26 -6.53
N ALA A 40 -2.50 3.65 -6.73
CA ALA A 40 -2.84 3.00 -8.00
C ALA A 40 -2.78 3.96 -9.19
N VAL A 41 -3.14 5.24 -9.01
CA VAL A 41 -3.11 6.24 -10.08
C VAL A 41 -1.69 6.77 -10.26
N LEU A 42 -1.03 7.21 -9.19
CA LEU A 42 0.37 7.65 -9.18
C LEU A 42 1.33 6.65 -9.85
N LEU A 43 1.20 5.36 -9.55
CA LEU A 43 2.07 4.32 -10.10
C LEU A 43 1.85 4.03 -11.59
N ASN A 44 0.73 4.48 -12.16
CA ASN A 44 0.31 4.15 -13.54
C ASN A 44 0.13 5.36 -14.46
N ARG A 45 0.17 6.60 -13.93
CA ARG A 45 0.19 7.82 -14.75
C ARG A 45 1.58 8.04 -15.36
N GLU A 46 1.64 8.92 -16.36
CA GLU A 46 2.92 9.51 -16.78
C GLU A 46 3.47 10.37 -15.63
N PRO A 47 4.72 10.14 -15.16
CA PRO A 47 5.30 10.90 -14.06
C PRO A 47 5.31 12.41 -14.32
N ALA A 48 5.02 13.19 -13.28
CA ALA A 48 5.21 14.64 -13.30
C ALA A 48 6.63 14.99 -12.79
N PRO A 49 7.18 16.18 -13.12
CA PRO A 49 8.44 16.64 -12.55
C PRO A 49 8.47 16.61 -11.02
N VAL A 50 7.34 16.92 -10.39
CA VAL A 50 7.15 16.83 -8.93
C VAL A 50 5.93 15.98 -8.63
N GLU A 51 6.05 15.05 -7.68
CA GLU A 51 4.94 14.21 -7.21
C GLU A 51 4.87 14.22 -5.69
N THR A 52 3.66 14.41 -5.14
CA THR A 52 3.39 14.31 -3.70
C THR A 52 2.41 13.20 -3.44
N TYR A 53 2.83 12.22 -2.66
CA TYR A 53 1.97 11.19 -2.08
C TYR A 53 1.70 11.54 -0.62
N ASN A 54 0.44 11.46 -0.20
CA ASN A 54 0.04 11.58 1.19
C ASN A 54 -1.12 10.60 1.48
N ASP A 55 -1.17 10.12 2.71
CA ASP A 55 -2.33 9.44 3.25
C ASP A 55 -2.40 9.72 4.76
N ILE A 56 -3.61 9.69 5.32
CA ILE A 56 -3.80 9.84 6.77
C ILE A 56 -3.39 8.57 7.52
N ASP A 57 -3.46 7.42 6.84
CA ASP A 57 -3.08 6.14 7.40
C ASP A 57 -1.55 6.00 7.37
N SER A 58 -0.92 6.24 8.53
CA SER A 58 0.54 6.20 8.68
C SER A 58 1.16 4.84 8.34
N GLU A 59 0.39 3.75 8.38
CA GLU A 59 0.88 2.42 8.04
C GLU A 59 1.11 2.28 6.54
N VAL A 60 0.26 2.93 5.73
CA VAL A 60 0.39 2.97 4.27
C VAL A 60 1.62 3.80 3.88
N VAL A 61 1.79 4.96 4.53
CA VAL A 61 2.97 5.82 4.34
C VAL A 61 4.25 5.09 4.76
N ASN A 62 4.22 4.39 5.89
CA ASN A 62 5.32 3.55 6.35
C ASN A 62 5.66 2.46 5.32
N PHE A 63 4.66 1.76 4.78
CA PHE A 63 4.88 0.73 3.77
C PHE A 63 5.63 1.27 2.55
N PHE A 64 5.20 2.42 1.99
CA PHE A 64 5.90 3.01 0.84
C PHE A 64 7.29 3.56 1.20
N ARG A 65 7.49 4.07 2.42
CA ARG A 65 8.81 4.50 2.90
C ARG A 65 9.78 3.32 2.97
N VAL A 66 9.36 2.21 3.60
CA VAL A 66 10.17 0.98 3.69
C VAL A 66 10.40 0.39 2.31
N LEU A 67 9.39 0.35 1.44
CA LEU A 67 9.54 -0.13 0.07
C LEU A 67 10.58 0.68 -0.74
N ARG A 68 10.74 1.97 -0.43
CA ARG A 68 11.78 2.83 -1.03
C ARG A 68 13.15 2.57 -0.46
N GLU A 69 13.26 2.34 0.85
CA GLU A 69 14.53 2.34 1.60
C GLU A 69 15.12 0.93 1.85
N GLN A 70 14.27 -0.09 1.95
CA GLN A 70 14.60 -1.48 2.34
C GLN A 70 13.77 -2.46 1.49
N LYS A 71 13.82 -2.28 0.16
CA LYS A 71 12.95 -2.97 -0.78
C LYS A 71 13.15 -4.48 -0.72
N GLU A 72 14.39 -4.93 -0.78
CA GLU A 72 14.76 -6.34 -0.86
C GLU A 72 14.35 -7.07 0.42
N GLU A 73 14.59 -6.47 1.58
CA GLU A 73 14.21 -6.99 2.90
C GLU A 73 12.69 -7.08 3.04
N LEU A 74 11.96 -6.06 2.60
CA LEU A 74 10.49 -6.05 2.67
C LEU A 74 9.89 -7.14 1.77
N ILE A 75 10.38 -7.26 0.53
CA ILE A 75 9.93 -8.30 -0.41
C ILE A 75 10.23 -9.69 0.17
N TYR A 76 11.42 -9.90 0.72
CA TYR A 76 11.81 -11.16 1.34
C TYR A 76 10.91 -11.50 2.54
N ALA A 77 10.73 -10.56 3.47
CA ALA A 77 9.90 -10.75 4.66
C ALA A 77 8.43 -11.08 4.31
N ILE A 78 7.87 -10.40 3.32
CA ILE A 78 6.53 -10.70 2.79
C ILE A 78 6.50 -12.08 2.15
N GLY A 79 7.47 -12.40 1.29
CA GLY A 79 7.52 -13.66 0.56
C GLY A 79 7.72 -14.90 1.46
N MET A 80 8.39 -14.72 2.59
CA MET A 80 8.61 -15.75 3.60
C MET A 80 7.49 -15.84 4.65
N THR A 81 6.49 -14.95 4.60
CA THR A 81 5.35 -15.01 5.52
C THR A 81 4.31 -16.02 4.99
N PRO A 82 3.99 -17.09 5.74
CA PRO A 82 2.97 -18.03 5.30
C PRO A 82 1.57 -17.41 5.31
N PHE A 83 0.70 -17.93 4.43
CA PHE A 83 -0.73 -17.63 4.51
C PHE A 83 -1.34 -18.46 5.65
N SER A 84 -1.37 -17.91 6.86
CA SER A 84 -1.89 -18.60 8.05
C SER A 84 -2.75 -17.67 8.90
N ARG A 85 -3.71 -18.26 9.62
CA ARG A 85 -4.53 -17.52 10.58
C ARG A 85 -3.68 -16.92 11.70
N GLU A 86 -2.59 -17.58 12.07
CA GLU A 86 -1.66 -17.12 13.10
C GLU A 86 -0.91 -15.85 12.66
N GLU A 87 -0.35 -15.84 11.45
CA GLU A 87 0.30 -14.63 10.89
C GLU A 87 -0.69 -13.48 10.72
N PHE A 88 -1.92 -13.79 10.28
CA PHE A 88 -2.97 -12.79 10.21
C PHE A 88 -3.33 -12.21 11.59
N ALA A 89 -3.48 -13.06 12.60
CA ALA A 89 -3.75 -12.64 13.98
C ALA A 89 -2.63 -11.72 14.52
N LEU A 90 -1.37 -12.07 14.29
CA LEU A 90 -0.21 -11.23 14.66
C LEU A 90 -0.18 -9.90 13.89
N ALA A 91 -0.60 -9.91 12.62
CA ALA A 91 -0.62 -8.72 11.78
C ALA A 91 -1.69 -7.70 12.22
N ILE A 92 -2.82 -8.18 12.76
CA ILE A 92 -3.89 -7.31 13.30
C ILE A 92 -3.71 -6.98 14.78
N GLU A 93 -2.88 -7.73 15.52
CA GLU A 93 -2.52 -7.42 16.90
C GLU A 93 -2.01 -5.97 16.98
N THR A 94 -2.57 -5.17 17.89
CA THR A 94 -2.30 -3.71 18.07
C THR A 94 -2.68 -2.80 16.89
N ASN A 95 -3.48 -3.27 15.91
CA ASN A 95 -3.67 -2.58 14.63
C ASN A 95 -2.31 -2.25 13.96
N GLY A 96 -1.27 -3.05 14.23
CA GLY A 96 0.12 -2.86 13.80
C GLY A 96 0.80 -1.57 14.26
N ASN A 97 0.19 -0.81 15.16
CA ASN A 97 0.76 0.43 15.67
C ASN A 97 1.43 0.22 17.05
N SER A 98 2.17 -0.88 17.17
CA SER A 98 3.01 -1.10 18.34
C SER A 98 4.30 -0.30 18.16
N HIS A 99 4.51 0.70 19.03
CA HIS A 99 5.73 1.51 19.07
C HIS A 99 7.02 0.70 19.26
N ASN A 100 6.91 -0.59 19.59
CA ASN A 100 8.03 -1.49 19.80
C ASN A 100 8.43 -2.28 18.54
N LEU A 101 7.75 -2.10 17.41
CA LEU A 101 8.07 -2.77 16.15
C LEU A 101 8.95 -1.91 15.25
N SER A 102 9.84 -2.55 14.49
CA SER A 102 10.58 -1.87 13.43
C SER A 102 9.64 -1.45 12.30
N ASP A 103 10.01 -0.41 11.56
CA ASP A 103 9.24 0.05 10.39
C ASP A 103 9.09 -1.07 9.34
N LEU A 104 10.11 -1.90 9.16
CA LEU A 104 10.07 -3.08 8.29
C LEU A 104 8.99 -4.08 8.72
N GLU A 105 8.92 -4.41 10.01
CA GLU A 105 7.93 -5.36 10.53
C GLU A 105 6.52 -4.78 10.47
N ARG A 106 6.37 -3.47 10.73
CA ARG A 106 5.10 -2.77 10.53
C ARG A 106 4.65 -2.83 9.07
N ALA A 107 5.55 -2.59 8.12
CA ALA A 107 5.25 -2.67 6.69
C ALA A 107 4.88 -4.10 6.25
N ARG A 108 5.58 -5.12 6.75
CA ARG A 108 5.23 -6.54 6.52
C ARG A 108 3.83 -6.84 7.05
N ARG A 109 3.54 -6.55 8.32
CA ARG A 109 2.22 -6.77 8.94
C ARG A 109 1.12 -6.01 8.22
N PHE A 110 1.35 -4.76 7.84
CA PHE A 110 0.44 -3.98 7.01
C PHE A 110 0.06 -4.72 5.72
N PHE A 111 1.04 -5.23 4.99
CA PHE A 111 0.79 -5.96 3.74
C PHE A 111 -0.05 -7.23 3.97
N ILE A 112 0.23 -7.98 5.04
CA ILE A 112 -0.55 -9.16 5.43
C ILE A 112 -2.00 -8.80 5.70
N ARG A 113 -2.27 -7.74 6.49
CA ARG A 113 -3.63 -7.25 6.73
C ARG A 113 -4.33 -6.89 5.42
N ALA A 114 -3.67 -6.11 4.56
CA ALA A 114 -4.24 -5.66 3.29
C ALA A 114 -4.57 -6.82 2.34
N ARG A 115 -3.87 -7.94 2.44
CA ARG A 115 -4.02 -9.10 1.53
C ARG A 115 -4.88 -10.23 2.08
N GLN A 116 -4.95 -10.40 3.40
CA GLN A 116 -5.59 -11.55 4.05
C GLN A 116 -6.91 -11.21 4.75
N VAL A 117 -7.22 -9.92 4.98
CA VAL A 117 -8.52 -9.51 5.54
C VAL A 117 -9.67 -9.79 4.58
N ARG A 118 -10.83 -10.17 5.12
CA ARG A 118 -12.07 -10.26 4.35
C ARG A 118 -12.38 -8.89 3.74
N THR A 119 -12.69 -8.86 2.45
CA THR A 119 -13.08 -7.65 1.69
C THR A 119 -12.05 -6.49 1.65
N GLY A 120 -10.78 -6.71 1.98
CA GLY A 120 -9.74 -5.66 1.85
C GLY A 120 -9.86 -4.49 2.85
N LEU A 121 -10.63 -4.66 3.94
CA LEU A 121 -10.80 -3.68 5.01
C LEU A 121 -9.62 -3.73 6.00
N ALA A 122 -8.42 -3.40 5.53
CA ALA A 122 -7.19 -3.47 6.34
C ALA A 122 -7.27 -2.62 7.63
N GLN A 123 -8.02 -1.52 7.58
CA GLN A 123 -8.16 -0.53 8.65
C GLN A 123 -9.07 -0.98 9.81
N THR A 124 -9.96 -1.94 9.56
CA THR A 124 -10.92 -2.44 10.55
C THR A 124 -10.85 -3.97 10.66
N ALA A 125 -9.67 -4.53 10.37
CA ALA A 125 -9.47 -5.97 10.36
C ALA A 125 -9.66 -6.56 11.76
N SER A 126 -10.50 -7.60 11.86
CA SER A 126 -10.67 -8.40 13.07
C SER A 126 -10.55 -9.88 12.73
N ILE A 127 -10.31 -10.72 13.75
CA ILE A 127 -10.46 -12.17 13.64
C ILE A 127 -11.94 -12.54 13.46
#